data_AF-A0A7J7C0V2-F1
#
_entry.id   AF-A0A7J7C0V2-F1
#
_cell.length_a   1.000
_cell.length_b   1.000
_cell.length_c   1.000
_cell.angle_alpha   90.00
_cell.angle_beta   90.00
_cell.angle_gamma   90.00
#
_symmetry.space_group_name_H-M   'P 1'
#
loop_
_entity.id
_entity.type
_entity.pdbx_description
1 polymer ?
#
loop_
_entity_poly.entity_id
_entity_poly.type
_entity_poly.pdbx_seq_one_letter_code
_entity_poly.pdbx_strand_id
1 'polypeptide(L)'
;MYLVLGVLHWVAEPSPGSDPLKVEVRLFEKLFNSENPAELDDWLADLNQESKVVVPDAYALPSVKGAAVGDSYQFERLGYFVVDKDSTPEKLVFNRTVTLRDSYGKSGR
;
A
#
# COMPACT_ATOMS: atom_id res chain seq x y z
N MET A 1 1.61 35.22 13.22
CA MET A 1 2.40 34.15 12.59
C MET A 1 1.57 32.87 12.69
N TYR A 2 1.05 32.35 11.58
CA TYR A 2 0.27 31.12 11.59
C TYR A 2 1.22 29.93 11.53
N LEU A 3 1.05 28.99 12.46
CA LEU A 3 1.76 27.72 12.45
C LEU A 3 1.05 26.76 11.49
N VAL A 4 1.82 26.13 10.60
CA VAL A 4 1.34 25.03 9.76
C VAL A 4 1.36 23.76 10.60
N LEU A 5 0.21 23.09 10.73
CA LEU A 5 0.01 21.97 11.66
C LEU A 5 0.28 20.59 11.04
N GLY A 6 0.46 20.49 9.72
CA GLY A 6 0.71 19.20 9.06
C GLY A 6 1.00 19.31 7.57
N VAL A 7 1.52 18.22 7.02
CA VAL A 7 1.81 18.04 5.60
C VAL A 7 1.14 16.74 5.13
N LEU A 8 0.46 16.79 3.98
CA LEU A 8 -0.16 15.64 3.33
C LEU A 8 0.54 15.37 2.00
N HIS A 9 0.54 14.10 1.59
CA HIS A 9 0.87 13.75 0.21
C HIS A 9 -0.30 14.12 -0.69
N TRP A 10 -0.01 14.35 -1.97
CA TRP A 10 -1.00 14.64 -3.00
C TRP A 10 -0.49 14.16 -4.36
N VAL A 11 -1.41 13.89 -5.27
CA VAL A 11 -1.12 13.63 -6.68
C VAL A 11 -1.85 14.70 -7.49
N ALA A 12 -1.14 15.35 -8.41
CA ALA A 12 -1.70 16.41 -9.24
C ALA A 12 -2.79 15.87 -10.17
N GLU A 13 -3.75 16.72 -10.51
CA GLU A 13 -4.61 16.47 -11.67
C GLU A 13 -3.79 16.50 -12.98
N PRO A 14 -4.31 15.92 -14.08
CA PRO A 14 -3.72 16.04 -15.40
C PRO A 14 -3.36 17.48 -15.78
N SER A 15 -2.16 17.70 -16.30
CA SER A 15 -1.69 18.99 -16.81
C SER A 15 -0.80 18.81 -18.05
N PRO A 16 -0.58 19.83 -18.90
CA PRO A 16 0.20 19.68 -20.12
C PRO A 16 1.60 19.07 -19.86
N GLY A 17 1.83 17.86 -20.39
CA GLY A 17 3.09 17.13 -20.25
C GLY A 17 3.22 16.26 -18.99
N SER A 18 2.18 16.18 -18.14
CA SER A 18 2.19 15.37 -16.94
C SER A 18 0.79 14.88 -16.56
N ASP A 19 0.56 13.58 -16.72
CA ASP A 19 -0.67 12.91 -16.30
C ASP A 19 -0.39 11.95 -15.14
N PRO A 20 -1.22 11.94 -14.08
CA PRO A 20 -1.10 10.95 -13.02
C PRO A 20 -1.33 9.54 -13.58
N LEU A 21 -0.59 8.58 -13.06
CA LEU A 21 -0.73 7.18 -13.45
C LEU A 21 -1.86 6.54 -12.65
N LYS A 22 -2.60 5.62 -13.27
CA LYS A 22 -3.46 4.68 -12.56
C LYS A 22 -2.69 3.38 -12.33
N VAL A 23 -2.68 2.92 -11.09
CA VAL A 23 -1.97 1.71 -10.67
C VAL A 23 -2.86 0.86 -9.76
N GLU A 24 -2.66 -0.45 -9.80
CA GLU A 24 -3.27 -1.35 -8.82
C GLU A 24 -2.41 -1.37 -7.56
N VAL A 25 -3.01 -1.19 -6.39
CA VAL A 25 -2.33 -1.33 -5.10
C VAL A 25 -2.97 -2.46 -4.31
N ARG A 26 -2.15 -3.38 -3.83
CA ARG A 26 -2.54 -4.52 -2.99
C ARG A 26 -2.06 -4.27 -1.57
N LEU A 27 -3.01 -4.10 -0.66
CA LEU A 27 -2.76 -3.92 0.75
C LEU A 27 -2.88 -5.28 1.43
N PHE A 28 -1.85 -5.65 2.18
CA PHE A 28 -1.82 -6.91 2.92
C PHE A 28 -1.93 -6.66 4.43
N GLU A 29 -2.62 -7.60 5.09
CA GLU A 29 -2.72 -7.76 6.54
C GLU A 29 -2.40 -9.22 6.92
N LYS A 30 -2.46 -9.54 8.21
CA LYS A 30 -2.27 -10.92 8.67
C LYS A 30 -3.25 -11.87 7.98
N LEU A 31 -2.76 -13.02 7.51
CA LEU A 31 -3.56 -14.04 6.83
C LEU A 31 -4.59 -14.71 7.76
N PHE A 32 -4.25 -14.82 9.04
CA PHE A 32 -5.07 -15.43 10.07
C PHE A 32 -5.48 -14.40 11.11
N ASN A 33 -6.66 -14.58 11.70
CA ASN A 33 -7.14 -13.71 12.77
C ASN A 33 -6.42 -14.02 14.09
N SER A 34 -6.15 -15.30 14.33
CA SER A 34 -5.49 -15.78 15.53
C SER A 34 -3.96 -15.67 15.45
N GLU A 35 -3.29 -15.49 16.59
CA GLU A 35 -1.81 -15.47 16.63
C GLU A 35 -1.20 -16.86 16.40
N ASN A 36 -1.89 -17.92 16.84
CA ASN A 36 -1.46 -19.31 16.66
C ASN A 36 -2.58 -20.16 16.03
N PRO A 37 -2.85 -20.01 14.72
CA PRO A 37 -3.92 -20.76 14.03
C PRO A 37 -3.67 -22.27 14.00
N ALA A 38 -2.43 -22.74 14.24
CA ALA A 38 -2.08 -24.16 14.23
C ALA A 38 -2.66 -24.95 15.42
N GLU A 39 -3.13 -24.27 16.47
CA GLU A 39 -3.82 -24.89 17.61
C GLU A 39 -5.35 -25.02 17.40
N LEU A 40 -5.87 -24.48 16.29
CA LEU A 40 -7.29 -24.58 15.96
C LEU A 40 -7.59 -25.89 15.24
N ASP A 41 -8.69 -26.54 15.61
CA ASP A 41 -9.18 -27.75 14.92
C ASP A 41 -9.50 -27.49 13.44
N ASP A 42 -10.10 -26.32 13.14
CA ASP A 42 -10.38 -25.83 11.79
C ASP A 42 -9.71 -24.48 11.54
N TRP A 43 -8.41 -24.52 11.24
CA TRP A 43 -7.61 -23.33 10.95
C TRP A 43 -8.04 -22.61 9.66
N LEU A 44 -8.73 -23.27 8.73
CA LEU A 44 -9.22 -22.63 7.50
C LEU A 44 -10.36 -21.65 7.79
N ALA A 45 -11.17 -21.93 8.82
CA ALA A 45 -12.18 -21.00 9.30
C ALA A 45 -11.60 -19.72 9.93
N ASP A 46 -10.31 -19.72 10.29
CA ASP A 46 -9.62 -18.58 10.89
C ASP A 46 -9.00 -17.61 9.87
N LEU A 47 -9.15 -17.89 8.56
CA LEU A 47 -8.64 -17.02 7.50
C LEU A 47 -9.27 -15.61 7.59
N ASN A 48 -8.40 -14.60 7.64
CA ASN A 48 -8.78 -13.20 7.57
C ASN A 48 -9.20 -12.85 6.13
N GLN A 49 -10.48 -12.55 5.96
CA GLN A 49 -11.07 -12.17 4.67
C GLN A 49 -10.53 -10.83 4.15
N GLU A 50 -9.97 -10.00 5.02
CA GLU A 50 -9.36 -8.70 4.71
C GLU A 50 -7.83 -8.79 4.64
N SER A 51 -7.25 -9.99 4.68
CA SER A 51 -5.79 -10.20 4.57
C SER A 51 -5.19 -9.65 3.27
N LYS A 52 -6.03 -9.44 2.24
CA LYS A 52 -5.68 -8.77 0.99
C LYS A 52 -6.83 -7.86 0.53
N VAL A 53 -6.57 -6.57 0.43
CA VAL A 53 -7.47 -5.59 -0.18
C VAL A 53 -6.83 -5.05 -1.47
N VAL A 54 -7.59 -5.07 -2.57
CA VAL A 54 -7.13 -4.57 -3.88
C VAL A 54 -7.76 -3.22 -4.17
N VAL A 55 -6.93 -2.22 -4.49
CA VAL A 55 -7.32 -0.89 -4.94
C VAL A 55 -6.93 -0.78 -6.42
N PRO A 56 -7.87 -0.95 -7.37
CA PRO A 56 -7.53 -1.16 -8.78
C PRO A 56 -7.08 0.10 -9.53
N ASP A 57 -7.55 1.28 -9.11
CA ASP A 57 -7.37 2.56 -9.82
C ASP A 57 -6.78 3.63 -8.89
N ALA A 58 -5.72 3.29 -8.15
CA ALA A 58 -5.03 4.27 -7.32
C ALA A 58 -4.22 5.25 -8.18
N TYR A 59 -4.17 6.53 -7.79
CA TYR A 59 -3.35 7.51 -8.49
C TYR A 59 -1.90 7.51 -7.97
N ALA A 60 -0.95 7.51 -8.90
CA ALA A 60 0.48 7.58 -8.61
C ALA A 60 1.16 8.68 -9.46
N LEU A 61 2.34 9.12 -9.00
CA LEU A 61 3.13 10.12 -9.71
C LEU A 61 3.70 9.54 -11.02
N PRO A 62 3.88 10.35 -12.08
CA PRO A 62 4.53 9.91 -13.33
C PRO A 62 5.93 9.30 -13.13
N SER A 63 6.61 9.63 -12.03
CA SER A 63 7.97 9.17 -11.73
C SER A 63 8.08 7.66 -11.53
N VAL A 64 6.99 6.95 -11.26
CA VAL A 64 7.00 5.48 -11.16
C VAL A 64 6.76 4.80 -12.51
N LYS A 65 6.60 5.57 -13.60
CA LYS A 65 6.46 5.02 -14.95
C LYS A 65 7.71 4.23 -15.33
N GLY A 66 7.50 2.99 -15.79
CA GLY A 66 8.59 2.11 -16.20
C GLY A 66 9.34 1.45 -15.04
N ALA A 67 8.80 1.52 -13.82
CA ALA A 67 9.30 0.75 -12.69
C ALA A 67 9.34 -0.75 -13.03
N ALA A 68 10.46 -1.41 -12.73
CA ALA A 68 10.66 -2.81 -12.98
C ALA A 68 10.12 -3.66 -11.82
N VAL A 69 9.80 -4.92 -12.09
CA VAL A 69 9.41 -5.89 -11.05
C VAL A 69 10.49 -5.96 -9.98
N GLY A 70 10.10 -5.84 -8.71
CA GLY A 70 11.02 -5.79 -7.57
C GLY A 70 11.52 -4.39 -7.19
N ASP A 71 11.30 -3.37 -8.02
CA ASP A 71 11.59 -1.99 -7.62
C ASP A 71 10.76 -1.63 -6.38
N SER A 72 11.40 -0.93 -5.44
CA SER A 72 10.84 -0.63 -4.13
C SER A 72 10.72 0.87 -3.93
N TYR A 73 9.58 1.30 -3.38
CA TYR A 73 9.24 2.71 -3.19
C TYR A 73 8.67 2.93 -1.79
N GLN A 74 8.94 4.09 -1.21
CA GLN A 74 8.15 4.58 -0.09
C GLN A 74 7.03 5.45 -0.65
N PHE A 75 5.78 5.04 -0.48
CA PHE A 75 4.65 5.92 -0.75
C PHE A 75 4.44 6.78 0.50
N GLU A 76 4.56 8.10 0.31
CA GLU A 76 4.63 9.05 1.40
C GLU A 76 3.45 8.89 2.37
N ARG A 77 3.77 8.74 3.65
CA ARG A 77 2.79 8.55 4.74
C ARG A 77 1.91 7.30 4.64
N LEU A 78 2.14 6.39 3.69
CA LEU A 78 1.33 5.19 3.47
C LEU A 78 2.09 3.90 3.80
N GLY A 79 3.35 3.78 3.40
CA GLY A 79 4.13 2.56 3.62
C GLY A 79 5.23 2.36 2.60
N TYR A 80 5.85 1.19 2.66
CA TYR A 80 6.79 0.72 1.65
C TYR A 80 6.10 -0.27 0.71
N PHE A 81 6.33 -0.10 -0.58
CA PHE A 81 5.67 -0.82 -1.65
C PHE A 81 6.70 -1.38 -2.62
N VAL A 82 6.39 -2.53 -3.22
CA VAL A 82 7.22 -3.17 -4.24
C VAL A 82 6.39 -3.42 -5.49
N VAL A 83 7.00 -3.27 -6.67
CA VAL A 83 6.38 -3.61 -7.95
C VAL A 83 6.22 -5.13 -8.03
N ASP A 84 4.99 -5.59 -8.12
CA ASP A 84 4.61 -6.99 -8.19
C ASP A 84 4.87 -7.58 -9.59
N LYS A 85 5.10 -8.90 -9.64
CA LYS A 85 5.35 -9.65 -10.89
C LYS A 85 4.18 -9.64 -11.87
N ASP A 86 2.96 -9.33 -11.40
CA ASP A 86 1.77 -9.20 -12.25
C ASP A 86 1.74 -7.86 -13.00
N SER A 87 2.74 -6.99 -12.80
CA SER A 87 2.87 -5.74 -13.54
C SER A 87 3.21 -5.99 -15.02
N THR A 88 2.60 -5.19 -15.89
CA THR A 88 2.87 -5.15 -17.33
C THR A 88 3.29 -3.73 -17.75
N PRO A 89 3.80 -3.52 -18.98
CA PRO A 89 4.09 -2.17 -19.47
C PRO A 89 2.88 -1.20 -19.42
N GLU A 90 1.66 -1.73 -19.45
CA GLU A 90 0.40 -0.97 -19.43
C GLU A 90 -0.21 -0.86 -18.03
N LYS A 91 0.17 -1.73 -17.09
CA LYS A 91 -0.42 -1.82 -15.76
C LYS A 91 0.63 -2.07 -14.70
N LEU A 92 0.87 -1.07 -13.86
CA LEU A 92 1.71 -1.25 -12.67
C LEU A 92 0.86 -1.79 -11.51
N VAL A 93 1.42 -2.77 -10.81
CA VAL A 93 0.83 -3.40 -9.63
C VAL A 93 1.82 -3.25 -8.47
N PHE A 94 1.38 -2.66 -7.37
CA PHE A 94 2.20 -2.47 -6.18
C PHE A 94 1.67 -3.29 -5.01
N ASN A 95 2.55 -4.02 -4.33
CA ASN A 95 2.25 -4.70 -3.07
C ASN A 95 2.78 -3.87 -1.90
N ARG A 96 1.94 -3.57 -0.90
CA ARG A 96 2.41 -2.99 0.36
C ARG A 96 3.22 -4.04 1.11
N THR A 97 4.51 -3.80 1.27
CA THR A 97 5.43 -4.68 1.99
C THR A 97 5.27 -4.51 3.50
N VAL A 98 5.22 -3.26 3.98
CA VAL A 98 5.03 -2.92 5.39
C VAL A 98 4.45 -1.51 5.52
N THR A 99 3.66 -1.29 6.56
CA THR A 99 3.20 0.05 6.93
C THR A 99 4.35 0.89 7.50
N LEU A 100 4.21 2.22 7.47
CA LEU A 100 5.13 3.06 8.23
C LEU A 100 4.93 2.82 9.72
N ARG A 101 5.99 3.03 10.50
CA ARG A 101 5.94 2.89 11.95
C ARG A 101 4.92 3.88 12.52
N ASP A 102 3.92 3.35 13.20
CA ASP A 102 2.99 4.18 13.96
C ASP A 102 3.78 4.90 15.06
N SER A 103 3.75 6.23 15.04
CA SER A 103 4.39 7.06 16.07
C SER A 103 3.45 7.33 17.25
N TYR A 104 2.18 6.95 17.13
CA TYR A 104 1.23 6.94 18.22
C TYR A 104 1.21 5.57 18.84
N GLY A 105 2.08 5.40 19.84
CA GLY A 105 2.02 4.26 20.72
C GLY A 105 0.59 4.12 21.26
N LYS A 106 0.12 2.87 21.29
CA LYS A 106 -0.96 2.44 22.17
C LYS A 106 -0.80 3.16 23.50
N SER A 107 -1.68 4.12 23.77
CA SER A 107 -1.88 4.64 25.12
C SER A 107 -2.34 3.45 25.95
N GLY A 108 -1.39 2.78 26.60
CA GLY A 108 -1.69 1.75 27.57
C GLY A 108 -2.45 2.38 28.74
N ARG A 109 -3.73 2.06 28.84
CA ARG A 109 -4.41 1.58 30.05
C ARG A 109 -5.74 0.95 29.66
#